data_AF-A0A6A2ES42-F1
#
_entry.id   AF-A0A6A2ES42-F1
#
_cell.length_a   1.000
_cell.length_b   1.000
_cell.length_c   1.000
_cell.angle_alpha   90.00
_cell.angle_beta   90.00
_cell.angle_gamma   90.00
#
_symmetry.space_group_name_H-M   'P 1'
#
loop_
_entity.id
_entity.type
_entity.pdbx_description
1 polymer ?
#
loop_
_entity_poly.entity_id
_entity_poly.type
_entity_poly.pdbx_seq_one_letter_code
_entity_poly.pdbx_strand_id
1 'polypeptide(L)'
;MSVIVPFYNEEDNIEPLYEQLSNTLKNLNRVEIWNPGTFPEGLTPEDFITGDEQSVLRNPLIAEILYKSKEIERWGSGLKRICEECKAGNMKVEFKDLKTGFLVVFYRTEEGITPKTTPKTRDEILLLIRENPVMTKEEIAGQLNIKLDGVKYHIRKLTKEGIISWKGPSKGGRWEIQQNE
;
A
#
# COMPACT_ATOMS: atom_id res chain seq x y z
N MET A 1 -0.36 14.73 0.69
CA MET A 1 -1.78 15.03 0.85
C MET A 1 -2.22 14.30 2.09
N SER A 2 -2.30 14.98 3.24
CA SER A 2 -2.80 14.35 4.47
C SER A 2 -4.32 14.35 4.39
N VAL A 3 -4.90 13.15 4.44
CA VAL A 3 -6.35 12.97 4.43
C VAL A 3 -6.79 12.98 5.89
N ILE A 4 -7.37 14.09 6.33
CA ILE A 4 -8.06 14.16 7.63
C ILE A 4 -9.34 13.35 7.49
N VAL A 5 -9.47 12.25 8.23
CA VAL A 5 -10.70 11.46 8.30
C VAL A 5 -11.59 12.09 9.37
N PRO A 6 -12.68 12.79 9.01
CA PRO A 6 -13.56 13.40 9.99
C PRO A 6 -14.45 12.32 10.61
N PHE A 7 -14.78 12.48 11.90
CA PHE A 7 -15.81 11.65 12.55
C PHE A 7 -17.18 12.10 12.02
N TYR A 8 -17.92 11.18 11.37
CA TYR A 8 -19.28 11.42 10.87
C TYR A 8 -20.27 10.40 11.46
N ASN A 9 -21.53 10.83 11.62
CA ASN A 9 -22.62 10.04 12.20
C ASN A 9 -23.23 9.08 11.17
N GLU A 10 -23.80 7.96 11.63
CA GLU A 10 -24.30 6.83 10.80
C GLU A 10 -25.49 7.15 9.86
N GLU A 11 -26.05 8.36 9.89
CA GLU A 11 -27.24 8.73 9.08
C GLU A 11 -26.90 9.35 7.71
N ASP A 12 -25.64 9.68 7.44
CA ASP A 12 -25.24 10.22 6.16
C ASP A 12 -25.04 9.07 5.14
N ASN A 13 -25.55 9.22 3.90
CA ASN A 13 -25.31 8.27 2.82
C ASN A 13 -23.86 8.43 2.29
N ILE A 14 -22.89 7.86 3.03
CA ILE A 14 -21.44 8.12 2.92
C ILE A 14 -20.73 7.15 1.94
N GLU A 15 -21.42 6.15 1.41
CA GLU A 15 -20.83 5.07 0.62
C GLU A 15 -19.92 5.55 -0.54
N PRO A 16 -20.31 6.58 -1.33
CA PRO A 16 -19.46 7.11 -2.39
C PRO A 16 -18.19 7.82 -1.86
N LEU A 17 -18.29 8.55 -0.76
CA LEU A 17 -17.17 9.28 -0.16
C LEU A 17 -16.17 8.32 0.50
N TYR A 18 -16.67 7.26 1.14
CA TYR A 18 -15.83 6.21 1.71
C TYR A 18 -15.09 5.43 0.63
N GLU A 19 -15.75 5.10 -0.48
CA GLU A 19 -15.12 4.47 -1.64
C GLU A 19 -14.02 5.38 -2.23
N GLN A 20 -14.28 6.69 -2.34
CA GLN A 20 -13.35 7.67 -2.88
C GLN A 20 -12.15 7.92 -1.96
N LEU A 21 -12.37 8.01 -0.65
CA LEU A 21 -11.32 8.10 0.37
C LEU A 21 -10.51 6.80 0.40
N SER A 22 -11.16 5.64 0.38
CA SER A 22 -10.51 4.33 0.31
C SER A 22 -9.64 4.20 -0.94
N ASN A 23 -10.12 4.63 -2.11
CA ASN A 23 -9.35 4.62 -3.35
C ASN A 23 -8.20 5.64 -3.35
N THR A 24 -8.39 6.80 -2.71
CA THR A 24 -7.31 7.79 -2.52
C THR A 24 -6.24 7.26 -1.55
N LEU A 25 -6.65 6.62 -0.46
CA LEU A 25 -5.75 5.98 0.51
C LEU A 25 -5.04 4.75 -0.07
N LYS A 26 -5.70 3.98 -0.95
CA LYS A 26 -5.08 2.87 -1.72
C LYS A 26 -3.95 3.35 -2.62
N ASN A 27 -4.01 4.59 -3.11
CA ASN A 27 -2.98 5.20 -3.96
C ASN A 27 -1.89 5.96 -3.17
N LEU A 28 -1.99 6.04 -1.85
CA LEU A 28 -0.91 6.56 -1.03
C LEU A 28 0.12 5.45 -0.79
N ASN A 29 1.34 5.65 -1.31
CA ASN A 29 2.49 4.78 -1.06
C ASN A 29 3.02 4.88 0.39
N ARG A 30 2.17 5.28 1.35
CA ARG A 30 2.55 5.43 2.75
C ARG A 30 1.35 5.39 3.69
N VAL A 31 1.61 4.99 4.93
CA VAL A 31 0.68 5.08 6.06
C VAL A 31 1.21 6.14 7.02
N GLU A 32 0.35 7.10 7.37
CA GLU A 32 0.63 8.17 8.32
C GLU A 32 -0.17 7.90 9.61
N ILE A 33 0.51 7.80 10.76
CA ILE A 33 -0.12 7.65 12.07
C ILE A 33 0.21 8.89 12.90
N TRP A 34 -0.80 9.71 13.20
CA TRP A 34 -0.64 10.92 13.97
C TRP A 34 -1.20 10.76 15.39
N ASN A 35 -0.46 11.26 16.37
CA ASN A 35 -0.87 11.30 17.77
C ASN A 35 -0.78 12.76 18.30
N PRO A 36 -1.81 13.24 19.02
CA PRO A 36 -1.76 14.55 19.66
C PRO A 36 -0.79 14.54 20.86
N GLY A 37 0.04 15.58 20.94
CA GLY A 37 1.07 15.70 21.96
C GLY A 37 2.48 15.46 21.40
N THR A 38 3.42 16.28 21.86
CA THR A 38 4.81 16.24 21.40
C THR A 38 5.57 15.10 22.06
N PHE A 39 6.80 14.87 21.60
CA PHE A 39 7.75 14.07 22.36
C PHE A 39 8.10 14.73 23.71
N PRO A 40 8.60 14.00 24.73
CA PRO A 40 9.04 14.60 25.98
C PRO A 40 10.13 15.65 25.72
N GLU A 41 10.10 16.75 26.46
CA GLU A 41 11.01 17.87 26.25
C GLU A 41 12.46 17.44 26.40
N GLY A 42 13.30 17.83 25.43
CA GLY A 42 14.72 17.50 25.41
C GLY A 42 15.05 16.08 24.93
N LEU A 43 14.05 15.26 24.61
CA LEU A 43 14.25 13.92 24.06
C LEU A 43 13.82 13.86 22.60
N THR A 44 14.47 12.98 21.84
CA THR A 44 14.18 12.69 20.43
C THR A 44 13.85 11.21 20.27
N PRO A 45 13.11 10.82 19.21
CA PRO A 45 12.87 9.41 18.90
C PRO A 45 14.17 8.60 18.78
N GLU A 46 15.23 9.22 18.26
CA GLU A 46 16.55 8.62 18.08
C GLU A 46 17.17 8.13 19.40
N ASP A 47 17.02 8.87 20.50
CA ASP A 47 17.57 8.52 21.82
C ASP A 47 17.02 7.18 22.34
N PHE A 48 15.77 6.87 21.99
CA PHE A 48 15.11 5.60 22.35
C PHE A 48 15.43 4.48 21.36
N ILE A 49 15.80 4.80 20.13
CA ILE A 49 16.15 3.82 19.09
C ILE A 49 17.57 3.28 19.33
N THR A 50 18.52 4.15 19.72
CA THR A 50 19.90 3.76 20.05
C THR A 50 19.98 3.02 21.38
N GLY A 51 19.02 3.25 22.28
CA GLY A 51 18.91 2.58 23.58
C GLY A 51 19.63 3.32 24.71
N ASP A 52 19.92 4.61 24.52
CA ASP A 52 20.61 5.44 25.50
C ASP A 52 19.67 5.92 26.61
N GLU A 53 18.34 5.90 26.37
CA GLU A 53 17.33 6.41 27.28
C GLU A 53 16.35 5.34 27.82
N GLN A 54 15.88 5.55 29.05
CA GLN A 54 14.84 4.72 29.66
C GLN A 54 13.45 5.15 29.21
N SER A 55 12.52 4.20 29.15
CA SER A 55 11.14 4.47 28.75
C SER A 55 10.42 5.39 29.74
N VAL A 56 9.94 6.52 29.23
CA VAL A 56 9.14 7.49 29.99
C VAL A 56 7.65 7.27 29.71
N LEU A 57 6.91 6.83 30.72
CA LEU A 57 5.46 6.62 30.62
C LEU A 57 4.70 7.90 30.97
N ARG A 58 4.04 8.52 29.98
CA ARG A 58 3.15 9.67 30.23
C ARG A 58 1.93 9.31 31.06
N ASN A 59 1.35 8.14 30.82
CA ASN A 59 0.24 7.61 31.59
C ASN A 59 0.54 6.18 32.05
N PRO A 60 1.14 6.01 33.24
CA PRO A 60 1.49 4.69 33.76
C PRO A 60 0.30 3.76 33.95
N LEU A 61 -0.87 4.28 34.34
CA LEU A 61 -2.07 3.47 34.58
C LEU A 61 -2.63 2.86 33.28
N ILE A 62 -2.72 3.66 32.20
CA ILE A 62 -3.14 3.15 30.88
C ILE A 62 -2.14 2.10 30.39
N ALA A 63 -0.84 2.39 30.48
CA ALA A 63 0.20 1.47 30.05
C ALA A 63 0.13 0.14 30.82
N GLU A 64 -0.09 0.18 32.14
CA GLU A 64 -0.21 -1.01 32.97
C GLU A 64 -1.45 -1.84 32.61
N ILE A 65 -2.60 -1.20 32.35
CA ILE A 65 -3.82 -1.90 31.94
C ILE A 65 -3.61 -2.61 30.60
N LEU A 66 -3.09 -1.92 29.59
CA LEU A 66 -2.84 -2.48 28.26
C LEU A 66 -1.81 -3.63 28.29
N TYR A 67 -0.80 -3.51 29.16
CA TYR A 67 0.17 -4.57 29.37
C TYR A 67 -0.47 -5.80 30.02
N LYS A 68 -1.27 -5.62 31.08
CA LYS A 68 -1.97 -6.71 31.76
C LYS A 68 -3.02 -7.39 30.88
N SER A 69 -3.65 -6.63 29.98
CA SER A 69 -4.58 -7.18 28.98
C SER A 69 -3.90 -7.85 27.79
N LYS A 70 -2.56 -7.82 27.72
CA LYS A 70 -1.73 -8.38 26.63
C LYS A 70 -1.96 -7.72 25.26
N GLU A 71 -2.45 -6.49 25.25
CA GLU A 71 -2.60 -5.68 24.03
C GLU A 71 -1.27 -5.06 23.59
N ILE A 72 -0.39 -4.79 24.56
CA ILE A 72 0.95 -4.27 24.32
C ILE A 72 2.00 -5.10 25.06
N GLU A 73 3.21 -5.08 24.52
CA GLU A 73 4.38 -5.56 25.24
C GLU A 73 4.87 -4.54 26.27
N ARG A 74 5.86 -4.93 27.06
CA ARG A 74 6.47 -4.01 28.03
C ARG A 74 7.12 -2.84 27.30
N TRP A 75 6.92 -1.65 27.86
CA TRP A 75 7.33 -0.37 27.26
C TRP A 75 8.85 -0.23 27.10
N GLY A 76 9.26 0.65 26.18
CA GLY A 76 10.66 1.03 25.96
C GLY A 76 11.36 0.40 24.76
N SER A 77 10.80 -0.65 24.16
CA SER A 77 11.38 -1.29 22.97
C SER A 77 10.67 -0.94 21.66
N GLY A 78 9.52 -0.26 21.72
CA GLY A 78 8.63 -0.07 20.57
C GLY A 78 9.28 0.61 19.37
N LEU A 79 9.93 1.77 19.58
CA LEU A 79 10.57 2.53 18.49
C LEU A 79 11.72 1.74 17.85
N LYS A 80 12.58 1.14 18.67
CA LYS A 80 13.68 0.28 18.20
C LYS A 80 13.17 -0.89 17.37
N ARG A 81 12.15 -1.61 17.86
CA ARG A 81 11.54 -2.74 17.15
C ARG A 81 10.90 -2.32 15.84
N ILE A 82 10.19 -1.20 15.82
CA ILE A 82 9.64 -0.64 14.57
C ILE A 82 10.78 -0.44 13.56
N CYS A 83 11.89 0.18 13.96
CA CYS A 83 13.04 0.38 13.08
C CYS A 83 13.66 -0.93 12.60
N GLU A 84 13.83 -1.92 13.49
CA GLU A 84 14.40 -3.24 13.16
C GLU A 84 13.53 -4.00 12.16
N GLU A 85 12.22 -4.08 12.42
CA GLU A 85 11.24 -4.75 11.55
C GLU A 85 11.13 -4.05 10.19
N CYS A 86 11.11 -2.71 10.17
CA CYS A 86 11.09 -1.94 8.94
C CYS A 86 12.37 -2.18 8.12
N LYS A 87 13.54 -2.16 8.76
CA LYS A 87 14.83 -2.48 8.09
C LYS A 87 14.83 -3.90 7.53
N ALA A 88 14.35 -4.88 8.29
CA ALA A 88 14.26 -6.28 7.84
C ALA A 88 13.31 -6.44 6.64
N GLY A 89 12.21 -5.69 6.61
CA GLY A 89 11.24 -5.67 5.51
C GLY A 89 11.60 -4.72 4.36
N ASN A 90 12.83 -4.17 4.32
CA ASN A 90 13.25 -3.14 3.36
C ASN A 90 12.34 -1.89 3.31
N MET A 91 11.57 -1.67 4.37
CA MET A 91 10.57 -0.62 4.48
C MET A 91 11.17 0.62 5.16
N LYS A 92 10.92 1.80 4.59
CA LYS A 92 11.36 3.05 5.21
C LYS A 92 10.32 3.52 6.24
N VAL A 93 10.79 3.95 7.41
CA VAL A 93 9.97 4.58 8.46
C VAL A 93 10.60 5.91 8.87
N GLU A 94 9.76 6.93 9.10
CA GLU A 94 10.17 8.24 9.62
C GLU A 94 9.35 8.62 10.85
N PHE A 95 10.00 9.19 11.85
CA PHE A 95 9.38 9.81 13.01
C PHE A 95 9.51 11.33 12.91
N LYS A 96 8.42 12.05 13.12
CA LYS A 96 8.38 13.52 13.02
C LYS A 96 7.73 14.08 14.27
N ASP A 97 8.52 14.79 15.05
CA ASP A 97 8.00 15.62 16.14
C ASP A 97 7.52 16.95 15.56
N LEU A 98 6.20 17.16 15.59
CA LEU A 98 5.56 18.38 15.12
C LEU A 98 5.17 19.21 16.34
N LYS A 99 5.09 20.53 16.18
CA LYS A 99 4.60 21.42 17.26
C LYS A 99 3.20 21.05 17.76
N THR A 100 2.42 20.37 16.93
CA THR A 100 1.03 19.99 17.20
C THR A 100 0.87 18.52 17.59
N GLY A 101 1.93 17.70 17.52
CA GLY A 101 1.83 16.27 17.81
C GLY A 101 2.98 15.45 17.24
N PHE A 102 2.88 14.14 17.37
CA PHE A 102 3.87 13.20 16.89
C PHE A 102 3.33 12.42 15.68
N LEU A 103 4.12 12.33 14.62
CA LEU A 103 3.75 11.66 13.38
C LEU A 103 4.74 10.53 13.05
N VAL A 104 4.20 9.34 12.81
CA VAL A 104 4.96 8.18 12.31
C VAL A 104 4.54 7.92 10.86
N VAL A 105 5.51 7.84 9.96
CA VAL A 105 5.28 7.66 8.52
C VAL A 105 5.96 6.38 8.05
N PHE A 106 5.16 5.41 7.61
CA PHE A 106 5.62 4.17 6.99
C PHE A 106 5.51 4.30 5.48
N TYR A 107 6.59 4.09 4.73
CA TYR A 107 6.57 4.14 3.27
C TYR A 107 6.48 2.74 2.72
N ARG A 108 5.47 2.49 1.88
CA ARG A 108 5.31 1.21 1.19
C ARG A 108 6.46 1.03 0.20
N THR A 109 7.12 -0.13 0.24
CA THR A 109 8.11 -0.51 -0.78
C THR A 109 7.42 -0.82 -2.10
N GLU A 110 8.08 -0.54 -3.23
CA GLU A 110 7.53 -0.88 -4.56
C GLU A 110 7.38 -2.40 -4.74
N GLU A 111 8.18 -3.19 -4.03
CA GLU A 111 8.07 -4.66 -3.92
C GLU A 111 6.75 -5.12 -3.24
N GLY A 112 6.14 -4.26 -2.43
CA GLY A 112 4.83 -4.43 -1.80
C GLY A 112 3.63 -3.92 -2.63
N ILE A 113 3.86 -3.50 -3.88
CA ILE A 113 2.83 -3.30 -4.91
C ILE A 113 2.66 -4.61 -5.71
N THR A 114 2.88 -5.76 -5.08
CA THR A 114 1.99 -6.89 -5.36
C THR A 114 0.78 -6.67 -4.46
N PRO A 115 -0.35 -6.16 -4.96
CA PRO A 115 -1.55 -6.17 -4.15
C PRO A 115 -1.74 -7.61 -3.66
N LYS A 116 -2.07 -7.81 -2.38
CA LYS A 116 -2.56 -9.11 -1.87
C LYS A 116 -3.95 -9.46 -2.43
N THR A 117 -4.22 -9.07 -3.66
CA THR A 117 -5.02 -9.81 -4.63
C THR A 117 -4.00 -10.32 -5.64
N THR A 118 -3.79 -11.65 -5.71
CA THR A 118 -3.12 -12.31 -6.84
C THR A 118 -3.30 -11.45 -8.10
N PRO A 119 -2.24 -10.94 -8.76
CA PRO A 119 -2.40 -10.22 -10.01
C PRO A 119 -3.27 -11.13 -10.88
N LYS A 120 -4.49 -10.69 -11.17
CA LYS A 120 -5.34 -11.52 -12.03
C LYS A 120 -4.57 -11.55 -13.34
N THR A 121 -4.37 -12.74 -13.90
CA THR A 121 -3.70 -12.94 -15.20
C THR A 121 -4.13 -11.93 -16.28
N ARG A 122 -5.35 -11.39 -16.15
CA ARG A 122 -5.85 -10.21 -16.88
C ARG A 122 -4.91 -8.99 -16.86
N ASP A 123 -4.50 -8.53 -15.68
CA ASP A 123 -3.78 -7.26 -15.48
C ASP A 123 -2.34 -7.39 -15.98
N GLU A 124 -1.72 -8.57 -15.79
CA GLU A 124 -0.41 -8.89 -16.35
C GLU A 124 -0.42 -8.89 -17.89
N ILE A 125 -1.47 -9.45 -18.50
CA ILE A 125 -1.65 -9.40 -19.97
C ILE A 125 -1.77 -7.96 -20.46
N LEU A 126 -2.50 -7.09 -19.73
CA LEU A 126 -2.63 -5.67 -20.11
C LEU A 126 -1.31 -4.91 -20.00
N LEU A 127 -0.49 -5.22 -18.99
CA LEU A 127 0.83 -4.63 -18.82
C LEU A 127 1.76 -5.02 -20.00
N LEU A 128 1.81 -6.32 -20.34
CA LEU A 128 2.63 -6.80 -21.46
C LEU A 128 2.21 -6.21 -22.80
N ILE A 129 0.90 -6.08 -23.04
CA ILE A 129 0.36 -5.43 -24.24
C ILE A 129 0.77 -3.94 -24.29
N ARG A 130 0.82 -3.26 -23.14
CA ARG A 130 1.21 -1.86 -23.06
C ARG A 130 2.70 -1.67 -23.35
N GLU A 131 3.55 -2.58 -22.88
CA GLU A 131 4.99 -2.54 -23.11
C GLU A 131 5.38 -2.96 -24.54
N ASN A 132 4.72 -3.98 -25.09
CA ASN A 132 4.93 -4.42 -26.47
C ASN A 132 3.59 -4.73 -27.18
N PRO A 133 3.03 -3.72 -27.87
CA PRO A 133 1.76 -3.85 -28.59
C PRO A 133 1.76 -4.90 -29.71
N VAL A 134 2.92 -5.32 -30.22
CA VAL A 134 3.03 -6.26 -31.36
C VAL A 134 3.08 -7.72 -30.87
N MET A 135 3.08 -7.93 -29.55
CA MET A 135 3.28 -9.24 -28.95
C MET A 135 2.20 -10.26 -29.35
N THR A 136 2.66 -11.46 -29.68
CA THR A 136 1.83 -12.62 -30.00
C THR A 136 1.28 -13.27 -28.74
N LYS A 137 0.24 -14.10 -28.88
CA LYS A 137 -0.37 -14.79 -27.73
C LYS A 137 0.59 -15.82 -27.13
N GLU A 138 1.46 -16.37 -27.96
CA GLU A 138 2.51 -17.33 -27.63
C GLU A 138 3.61 -16.68 -26.79
N GLU A 139 4.03 -15.46 -27.14
CA GLU A 139 5.00 -14.69 -26.35
C GLU A 139 4.44 -14.27 -24.99
N ILE A 140 3.18 -13.84 -24.94
CA ILE A 140 2.48 -13.54 -23.67
C ILE A 140 2.43 -14.79 -22.79
N ALA A 141 2.11 -15.96 -23.37
CA ALA A 141 2.08 -17.22 -22.62
C ALA A 141 3.46 -17.60 -22.07
N GLY A 142 4.52 -17.40 -22.87
CA GLY A 142 5.90 -17.66 -22.47
C GLY A 142 6.38 -16.75 -21.35
N GLN A 143 6.08 -15.44 -21.44
CA GLN A 143 6.49 -14.47 -20.42
C GLN A 143 5.74 -14.64 -19.09
N LEU A 144 4.46 -15.00 -19.13
CA LEU A 144 3.64 -15.23 -17.94
C LEU A 144 3.74 -16.67 -17.40
N ASN A 145 4.45 -17.56 -18.08
CA ASN A 145 4.57 -18.98 -17.75
C ASN A 145 3.20 -19.68 -17.51
N ILE A 146 2.20 -19.34 -18.34
CA ILE A 146 0.87 -19.95 -18.31
C ILE A 146 0.55 -20.67 -19.62
N LYS A 147 -0.41 -21.59 -19.56
CA LYS A 147 -0.87 -22.31 -20.76
C LYS A 147 -1.45 -21.33 -21.77
N LEU A 148 -1.10 -21.52 -23.05
CA LEU A 148 -1.59 -20.72 -24.18
C LEU A 148 -3.13 -20.59 -24.21
N ASP A 149 -3.84 -21.64 -23.82
CA ASP A 149 -5.31 -21.61 -23.77
C ASP A 149 -5.86 -20.67 -22.70
N GLY A 150 -5.14 -20.51 -21.58
CA GLY A 150 -5.45 -19.50 -20.56
C GLY A 150 -5.32 -18.08 -21.12
N VAL A 151 -4.22 -17.80 -21.83
CA VAL A 151 -4.01 -16.51 -22.52
C VAL A 151 -5.11 -16.25 -23.55
N LYS A 152 -5.43 -17.24 -24.39
CA LYS A 152 -6.51 -17.13 -25.39
C LYS A 152 -7.85 -16.81 -24.73
N TYR A 153 -8.17 -17.44 -23.60
CA TYR A 153 -9.38 -17.14 -22.83
C TYR A 153 -9.39 -15.69 -22.34
N HIS A 154 -8.32 -15.22 -21.71
CA HIS A 154 -8.23 -13.85 -21.19
C HIS A 154 -8.29 -12.79 -22.30
N ILE A 155 -7.56 -12.99 -23.41
CA ILE A 155 -7.60 -12.08 -24.56
C ILE A 155 -9.00 -12.02 -25.17
N ARG A 156 -9.66 -13.16 -25.37
CA ARG A 156 -11.05 -13.18 -25.87
C ARG A 156 -11.99 -12.40 -24.96
N LYS A 157 -11.83 -12.54 -23.64
CA LYS A 157 -12.63 -11.83 -22.65
C LYS A 157 -12.38 -10.32 -22.70
N LEU A 158 -11.12 -9.89 -22.71
CA LEU A 158 -10.72 -8.48 -22.81
C LEU A 158 -11.19 -7.82 -24.12
N THR A 159 -11.14 -8.55 -25.24
CA THR A 159 -11.68 -8.05 -26.52
C THR A 159 -13.20 -7.94 -26.49
N LYS A 160 -13.90 -8.90 -25.86
CA LYS A 160 -15.36 -8.85 -25.69
C LYS A 160 -15.80 -7.69 -24.79
N GLU A 161 -15.02 -7.39 -23.76
CA GLU A 161 -15.23 -6.26 -22.85
C GLU A 161 -14.84 -4.91 -23.47
N GLY A 162 -14.29 -4.89 -24.69
CA GLY A 162 -13.90 -3.67 -25.40
C GLY A 162 -12.60 -3.04 -24.91
N ILE A 163 -11.87 -3.69 -24.00
CA ILE A 163 -10.67 -3.12 -23.37
C ILE A 163 -9.47 -3.16 -24.32
N ILE A 164 -9.37 -4.19 -25.16
CA ILE A 164 -8.28 -4.34 -26.15
C ILE A 164 -8.83 -4.67 -27.54
N SER A 165 -8.18 -4.14 -28.57
CA SER A 165 -8.50 -4.40 -29.98
C SER A 165 -7.23 -4.73 -30.77
N TRP A 166 -7.30 -5.71 -31.67
CA TRP A 166 -6.23 -5.92 -32.66
C TRP A 166 -6.46 -4.99 -33.86
N LYS A 167 -5.45 -4.20 -34.23
CA LYS A 167 -5.46 -3.31 -35.39
C LYS A 167 -4.41 -3.75 -36.40
N GLY A 168 -4.84 -3.93 -37.64
CA GLY A 168 -3.97 -4.31 -38.76
C GLY A 168 -4.07 -5.79 -39.15
N PRO A 169 -3.17 -6.26 -40.02
CA PRO A 169 -3.21 -7.62 -40.56
C PRO A 169 -3.01 -8.69 -39.47
N SER A 170 -3.46 -9.92 -39.75
CA SER A 170 -3.33 -11.06 -38.84
C SER A 170 -1.87 -11.39 -38.48
N LYS A 171 -0.93 -11.05 -39.37
CA LYS A 171 0.51 -11.06 -39.14
C LYS A 171 1.02 -9.63 -39.32
N GLY A 172 1.56 -9.02 -38.27
CA GLY A 172 2.10 -7.65 -38.29
C GLY A 172 1.13 -6.54 -37.87
N GLY A 173 -0.04 -6.88 -37.32
CA GLY A 173 -0.88 -5.94 -36.58
C GLY A 173 -0.34 -5.66 -35.18
N ARG A 174 -1.07 -4.83 -34.42
CA ARG A 174 -0.77 -4.49 -33.02
C ARG A 174 -2.03 -4.47 -32.16
N TRP A 175 -1.87 -4.74 -30.88
CA TRP A 175 -2.89 -4.52 -29.86
C TRP A 175 -3.00 -3.03 -29.51
N GLU A 176 -4.22 -2.57 -29.30
CA GLU A 176 -4.54 -1.22 -28.85
C GLU A 176 -5.46 -1.33 -27.64
N ILE A 177 -5.09 -0.69 -26.53
CA ILE A 177 -5.90 -0.62 -25.31
C ILE A 177 -6.86 0.56 -25.49
N GLN A 178 -8.16 0.30 -25.46
CA GLN A 178 -9.15 1.37 -25.48
C GLN A 178 -9.30 1.92 -24.06
N GLN A 179 -9.02 3.21 -23.89
CA GLN A 179 -9.36 3.91 -22.65
C GLN A 179 -10.88 4.12 -22.65
N ASN A 180 -11.59 3.36 -21.83
CA ASN A 180 -12.92 3.80 -21.42
C ASN A 180 -12.70 4.84 -20.31
N GLU A 181 -13.15 6.07 -20.56
CA GLU A 181 -13.36 7.11 -19.54
C GLU A 181 -14.34 6.64 -18.46
#